data_AF-A0A133KHB7-F1
#
_entry.id   AF-A0A133KHB7-F1
#
_cell.length_a   1.000
_cell.length_b   1.000
_cell.length_c   1.000
_cell.angle_alpha   90.00
_cell.angle_beta   90.00
_cell.angle_gamma   90.00
#
_symmetry.space_group_name_H-M   'P 1'
#
loop_
_entity.id
_entity.type
_entity.pdbx_description
1 polymer ?
#
loop_
_entity_poly.entity_id
_entity_poly.type
_entity_poly.pdbx_seq_one_letter_code
_entity_poly.pdbx_strand_id
1 'polypeptide(L)' 'MVNFLAIVLVIASLIIIVAVTLQDPKTEGLGALSGTQTNVFGRSAHRSKNEMLDKVAIAGGVILFLASLIMIAIN' A
#
# COMPACT_ATOMS: atom_id res chain seq x y z
N MET A 1 -9.36 -15.12 21.35
CA MET A 1 -8.08 -14.77 20.71
C MET A 1 -8.21 -14.71 19.19
N VAL A 2 -8.66 -15.77 18.52
CA VAL A 2 -8.79 -15.82 17.05
C VAL A 2 -9.75 -14.75 16.48
N ASN A 3 -10.94 -14.53 17.07
CA ASN A 3 -11.88 -13.51 16.59
C ASN A 3 -11.31 -12.09 16.62
N PHE A 4 -10.51 -11.75 17.62
CA PHE A 4 -9.86 -10.44 17.70
C PHE A 4 -8.85 -10.25 16.56
N LEU A 5 -8.04 -11.28 16.31
CA LEU A 5 -7.03 -11.26 15.25
C LEU A 5 -7.68 -11.18 13.86
N ALA A 6 -8.80 -11.88 13.66
CA ALA A 6 -9.58 -11.78 12.43
C ALA A 6 -10.11 -10.36 12.17
N ILE A 7 -10.63 -9.68 13.21
CA ILE A 7 -11.08 -8.28 13.09
C ILE A 7 -9.91 -7.36 12.71
N VAL A 8 -8.75 -7.52 13.36
CA VAL A 8 -7.54 -6.74 13.04
C VAL A 8 -7.13 -6.93 11.58
N LEU A 9 -7.15 -8.17 11.07
CA LEU A 9 -6.80 -8.46 9.68
C LEU A 9 -7.77 -7.81 8.68
N VAL A 10 -9.06 -7.84 8.96
CA VAL A 10 -10.08 -7.18 8.11
C VAL A 10 -9.83 -5.68 8.08
N ILE A 11 -9.60 -5.04 9.22
CA ILE A 11 -9.34 -3.59 9.29
C ILE A 11 -8.04 -3.24 8.55
N ALA A 12 -6.96 -4.01 8.76
CA ALA A 12 -5.70 -3.79 8.07
C ALA A 12 -5.86 -3.91 6.54
N SER A 13 -6.62 -4.90 6.08
CA SER A 13 -6.94 -5.07 4.66
C SER A 13 -7.69 -3.86 4.09
N LEU A 14 -8.74 -3.39 4.79
CA LEU A 14 -9.52 -2.23 4.35
C LEU A 14 -8.65 -0.97 4.26
N ILE A 15 -7.77 -0.73 5.24
CA ILE A 15 -6.85 0.42 5.23
C ILE A 15 -5.93 0.36 4.01
N ILE A 16 -5.35 -0.81 3.70
CA ILE A 16 -4.47 -0.97 2.54
C ILE A 16 -5.24 -0.75 1.24
N ILE A 17 -6.44 -1.32 1.11
CA ILE A 17 -7.27 -1.15 -0.09
C ILE A 17 -7.54 0.34 -0.33
N VAL A 18 -7.98 1.06 0.69
CA VAL A 18 -8.24 2.51 0.58
C VAL A 18 -6.95 3.28 0.29
N ALA A 19 -5.85 2.96 0.98
CA ALA A 19 -4.57 3.64 0.78
C ALA A 19 -4.06 3.47 -0.66
N VAL A 20 -4.07 2.25 -1.20
CA VAL A 20 -3.55 1.94 -2.54
C VAL A 20 -4.48 2.45 -3.63
N THR A 21 -5.80 2.41 -3.43
CA THR A 21 -6.75 2.95 -4.43
C THR A 21 -6.68 4.47 -4.56
N LEU A 22 -6.31 5.18 -3.49
CA LEU A 22 -6.08 6.63 -3.49
C LEU A 22 -4.69 7.03 -4.00
N GLN A 23 -3.77 6.07 -4.19
CA GLN A 23 -2.45 6.35 -4.72
C GLN A 23 -2.53 6.65 -6.23
N ASP A 24 -1.93 7.76 -6.62
CA ASP A 24 -1.84 8.13 -8.02
C ASP A 24 -0.85 7.18 -8.74
N PRO A 25 -1.16 6.73 -9.97
CA PRO A 25 -0.28 5.86 -10.72
C PRO A 25 1.10 6.50 -10.90
N LYS A 26 2.15 5.69 -10.70
CA LYS A 26 3.55 6.15 -10.76
C LYS A 26 3.97 6.50 -12.20
N THR A 27 3.15 6.17 -13.19
CA THR A 27 3.40 6.32 -14.63
C THR A 27 2.15 6.79 -15.39
N GLU A 28 2.33 7.70 -16.34
CA GLU A 28 1.25 8.26 -17.16
C GLU A 28 1.08 7.44 -18.46
N GLY A 29 0.11 6.54 -18.46
CA GLY A 29 -0.38 5.86 -19.67
C GLY A 29 0.48 4.72 -20.23
N LEU A 30 0.04 4.19 -21.37
CA LEU A 30 0.64 3.04 -22.08
C LEU A 30 2.09 3.27 -22.53
N GLY A 31 2.53 4.53 -22.64
CA GLY A 31 3.91 4.91 -23.02
C GLY A 31 4.96 4.68 -21.92
N ALA A 32 4.54 4.34 -20.70
CA ALA A 32 5.47 3.98 -19.63
C ALA A 32 5.85 2.49 -19.61
N LEU A 33 5.09 1.64 -20.31
CA LEU A 33 5.44 0.23 -20.49
C LEU A 33 6.69 0.06 -21.37
N SER A 34 6.98 1.03 -22.24
CA SER A 34 8.15 1.05 -23.13
C SER A 34 9.43 1.62 -22.50
N GLY A 35 9.42 1.95 -21.20
CA GLY A 35 10.60 2.49 -20.51
C GLY A 35 11.01 3.90 -20.94
N THR A 36 10.14 4.63 -21.63
CA THR A 36 10.41 6.00 -22.07
C THR A 36 10.54 6.92 -20.86
N GLN A 37 11.63 7.69 -20.80
CA GLN A 37 11.99 8.53 -19.65
C GLN A 37 10.85 9.48 -19.27
N THR A 38 10.19 9.18 -18.15
CA THR A 38 9.34 10.15 -17.47
C THR A 38 10.24 11.18 -16.78
N ASN A 39 9.90 12.46 -16.87
CA ASN A 39 10.63 13.54 -16.21
C ASN A 39 10.61 13.34 -14.68
N VAL A 40 11.69 12.77 -14.13
CA VAL A 40 11.83 12.41 -12.70
C VAL A 40 11.87 13.66 -11.81
N PHE A 41 12.38 14.78 -12.34
CA PHE A 41 12.59 16.03 -11.60
C PHE A 41 11.34 16.91 -11.50
N GLY A 42 10.45 16.90 -12.50
CA GLY A 42 9.18 17.64 -12.43
C GLY A 42 8.14 16.98 -11.52
N ARG A 43 8.21 15.64 -11.37
CA ARG A 43 7.24 14.85 -10.60
C ARG A 43 7.50 14.84 -9.10
N SER A 44 8.75 15.03 -8.68
CA SER A 44 9.13 15.07 -7.25
C SER A 44 8.58 16.30 -6.52
N ALA A 45 8.21 17.37 -7.22
CA ALA A 45 7.66 18.58 -6.62
C ALA A 45 6.25 18.41 -6.01
N HIS A 46 5.48 17.38 -6.39
CA HIS A 46 4.08 17.18 -5.94
C HIS A 46 3.84 15.80 -5.30
N ARG A 47 4.89 15.12 -4.82
CA ARG A 47 4.80 13.74 -4.29
C ARG A 47 4.25 13.60 -2.85
N SER A 48 4.01 14.69 -2.13
CA SER A 48 3.75 14.65 -0.68
C SER A 48 2.57 13.75 -0.27
N LYS A 49 1.44 13.80 -1.00
CA LYS A 49 0.28 12.93 -0.74
C LYS A 49 0.61 11.46 -0.98
N ASN A 50 1.22 11.16 -2.12
CA ASN A 50 1.51 9.79 -2.51
C ASN A 50 2.58 9.15 -1.62
N GLU A 51 3.54 9.94 -1.15
CA GLU A 51 4.57 9.49 -0.20
C GLU A 51 3.99 9.13 1.17
N MET A 52 3.01 9.91 1.65
CA MET A 52 2.27 9.56 2.87
C MET A 52 1.48 8.26 2.69
N LEU A 53 0.75 8.12 1.58
CA LEU A 53 -0.02 6.91 1.27
C LEU A 53 0.88 5.67 1.10
N ASP A 54 2.09 5.83 0.55
CA ASP A 54 3.09 4.74 0.44
C ASP A 54 3.52 4.28 1.84
N LYS A 55 3.81 5.21 2.76
CA LYS A 55 4.16 4.88 4.15
C LYS A 55 3.02 4.16 4.87
N VAL A 56 1.77 4.59 4.67
CA VAL A 56 0.59 3.92 5.24
C VAL A 56 0.42 2.52 4.66
N ALA A 57 0.58 2.34 3.35
CA ALA A 57 0.48 1.05 2.70
C ALA A 57 1.59 0.09 3.16
N ILE A 58 2.82 0.57 3.33
CA ILE A 58 3.94 -0.21 3.86
C ILE A 58 3.65 -0.65 5.30
N ALA A 59 3.26 0.27 6.17
CA ALA A 59 2.94 -0.03 7.56
C ALA A 59 1.77 -1.03 7.68
N GLY A 60 0.69 -0.79 6.92
CA GLY A 60 -0.45 -1.68 6.85
C GLY A 60 -0.07 -3.07 6.34
N GLY A 61 0.75 -3.13 5.29
CA GLY A 61 1.23 -4.40 4.69
C GLY A 61 2.04 -5.23 5.67
N VAL A 62 2.96 -4.60 6.42
CA VAL A 62 3.74 -5.28 7.47
C VAL A 62 2.82 -5.82 8.57
N ILE A 63 1.85 -5.03 9.04
CA ILE A 63 0.89 -5.44 10.06
C ILE A 63 0.05 -6.62 9.56
N LEU A 64 -0.47 -6.55 8.33
CA LEU A 64 -1.29 -7.61 7.74
C LEU A 64 -0.48 -8.91 7.62
N PHE A 65 0.75 -8.82 7.12
CA PHE A 65 1.63 -9.99 6.97
C PHE A 65 1.95 -10.65 8.31
N LEU A 66 2.37 -9.86 9.31
CA LEU A 66 2.68 -10.38 10.65
C LEU A 66 1.45 -10.95 11.35
N ALA A 67 0.30 -10.25 11.28
CA ALA A 67 -0.94 -10.75 11.87
C ALA A 67 -1.41 -12.04 11.19
N SER A 68 -1.20 -12.19 9.88
CA SER A 68 -1.50 -13.42 9.15
C SER A 68 -0.61 -14.58 9.58
N LEU A 69 0.69 -14.33 9.79
CA LEU A 69 1.63 -15.34 10.31
C LEU A 69 1.26 -15.79 11.73
N ILE A 70 0.86 -14.85 12.59
CA ILE A 70 0.41 -15.18 13.95
C ILE A 70 -0.90 -15.96 13.89
N MET A 71 -1.82 -15.60 12.99
CA MET A 71 -3.09 -16.30 12.84
C MET A 71 -2.89 -17.76 12.46
N ILE A 72 -2.02 -18.06 11.49
CA ILE A 72 -1.75 -19.45 11.10
C ILE A 72 -0.98 -20.25 12.15
N ALA A 73 -0.20 -19.58 13.01
CA ALA A 73 0.52 -20.27 14.09
C ALA A 73 -0.38 -20.62 15.28
N ILE A 74 -1.46 -19.86 15.51
CA ILE A 74 -2.38 -20.02 16.64
C ILE A 74 -3.65 -20.82 16.28
N ASN A 75 -4.03 -20.83 14.99
CA ASN A 75 -5.20 -21.53 14.47
C ASN A 75 -4.86 -22.93 13.98
#